data_AF-A0A5J5DNG0-F1
#
_entry.id   AF-A0A5J5DNG0-F1
#
_cell.length_a   1.000
_cell.length_b   1.000
_cell.length_c   1.000
_cell.angle_alpha   90.00
_cell.angle_beta   90.00
_cell.angle_gamma   90.00
#
_symmetry.space_group_name_H-M   'P 1'
#
loop_
_entity.id
_entity.type
_entity.pdbx_description
1 polymer ?
#
loop_
_entity_poly.entity_id
_entity_poly.type
_entity_poly.pdbx_seq_one_letter_code
_entity_poly.pdbx_strand_id
1 'polypeptide(L)'
;MVSLSWLERLSSAVFLLVFLLVFYLVKVNQKRRDLANIPPGPKRWPLVGNFGGFLIPSFIRRWFGQQSDKNAMVDLTEKANVYGNVYSLFVGEQLIVMLNGYEVVKDALSNHPEVFSDRPDIPAITIMTKRKGIVFAPYGPVWRKQRKFCHATLRNFGLGTLSLEPCILRGLATVKTELMRLNEGPGGAGVDLAQLIKNAVSNVICSMILGQSFHHEDRQFRNILDLMDRGLEICVSSPAVLINIIPQLYYFPFGVFRELRQVERDITVFLKRVIANHRETFHPDHPRDLIDMYLKEMSVQEDSSFTEDYLFYIIGDLFIAGTDTTANSVLWILLYMVLYPDIQDRVQAEIDEVVGTHRDPSMTDKGSLPFTEATIMEVQRLTVVVPLAIPHMTSKTIEFRGYTIPKGTVIVPNLWSVHRDPTLWDGPDSFNPGRFLDEEGKLIRIEGFIPFGIGRRVCMGEQLAKMELFLTVTSLLQAFRFRLPEGTPPPTLDGRFGLTHAPFPYTVCVHPRI
;
A
#
# COMPACT_ATOMS: atom_id res chain seq x y z
N MET A 1 22.57 59.63 36.72
CA MET A 1 23.14 58.27 36.76
C MET A 1 22.28 57.38 35.87
N VAL A 2 22.67 57.20 34.61
CA VAL A 2 22.04 56.21 33.72
C VAL A 2 22.65 54.86 34.12
N SER A 3 21.81 53.89 34.48
CA SER A 3 22.26 52.65 35.10
C SER A 3 23.07 51.79 34.12
N LEU A 4 24.26 51.37 34.55
CA LEU A 4 25.14 50.40 33.88
C LEU A 4 24.41 49.11 33.45
N SER A 5 23.29 48.78 34.08
CA SER A 5 22.42 47.66 33.74
C SER A 5 21.81 47.71 32.33
N TRP A 6 21.64 48.88 31.71
CA TRP A 6 21.09 48.97 30.36
C TRP A 6 22.14 48.60 29.30
N LEU A 7 23.40 48.99 29.52
CA LEU A 7 24.53 48.64 28.67
C LEU A 7 24.87 47.13 28.75
N GLU A 8 24.77 46.52 29.93
CA GLU A 8 24.94 45.07 30.12
C GLU A 8 23.84 44.24 29.46
N ARG A 9 22.58 44.73 29.48
CA ARG A 9 21.47 44.07 28.78
C ARG A 9 21.60 44.18 27.26
N LEU A 10 22.04 45.34 26.76
CA LEU A 10 22.33 45.56 25.34
C LEU A 10 23.49 44.69 24.86
N SER A 11 24.59 44.62 25.62
CA SER A 11 25.72 43.75 25.28
C SER A 11 25.33 42.27 25.26
N SER A 12 24.58 41.81 26.27
CA SER A 12 24.08 40.43 26.33
C SER A 12 23.15 40.08 25.17
N ALA A 13 22.26 41.00 24.78
CA ALA A 13 21.37 40.82 23.64
C ALA A 13 22.15 40.76 22.31
N VAL A 14 23.17 41.61 22.14
CA VAL A 14 24.05 41.60 20.96
C VAL A 14 24.86 40.30 20.90
N PHE A 15 25.43 39.84 22.02
CA PHE A 15 26.13 38.54 22.08
C PHE A 15 25.20 37.37 21.72
N LEU A 16 23.95 37.37 22.22
CA LEU A 16 22.97 36.35 21.87
C LEU A 16 22.63 36.38 20.37
N LEU A 17 22.42 37.57 19.79
CA LEU A 17 22.13 37.72 18.36
C LEU A 17 23.30 37.27 17.48
N VAL A 18 24.55 37.63 17.83
CA VAL A 18 25.75 37.19 17.13
C VAL A 18 25.92 35.68 17.25
N PHE A 19 25.72 35.10 18.45
CA PHE A 19 25.78 33.66 18.65
C PHE A 19 24.72 32.95 17.80
N LEU A 20 23.46 33.42 17.79
CA LEU A 20 22.40 32.86 16.97
C LEU A 20 22.69 32.99 15.48
N LEU A 21 23.27 34.11 15.02
CA LEU A 21 23.66 34.31 13.63
C LEU A 21 24.81 33.37 13.23
N VAL A 22 25.87 33.27 14.03
CA VAL A 22 26.99 32.36 13.78
C VAL A 22 26.51 30.92 13.80
N PHE A 23 25.69 30.54 14.78
CA PHE A 23 25.07 29.21 14.86
C PHE A 23 24.23 28.92 13.61
N TYR A 24 23.42 29.88 13.16
CA TYR A 24 22.64 29.78 11.93
C TYR A 24 23.53 29.61 10.69
N LEU A 25 24.59 30.42 10.55
CA LEU A 25 25.52 30.33 9.42
C LEU A 25 26.28 28.98 9.41
N VAL A 26 26.71 28.49 10.57
CA VAL A 26 27.34 27.17 10.71
C VAL A 26 26.36 26.07 10.33
N LYS A 27 25.11 26.13 10.81
CA LYS A 27 24.05 25.18 10.44
C LYS A 27 23.75 25.21 8.93
N VAL A 28 23.67 26.39 8.32
CA VAL A 28 23.45 26.53 6.88
C VAL A 28 24.62 25.97 6.09
N ASN A 29 25.86 26.21 6.52
CA ASN A 29 27.05 25.69 5.85
C ASN A 29 27.18 24.17 5.99
N GLN A 30 26.92 23.61 7.18
CA GLN A 30 26.84 22.16 7.39
C GLN A 30 25.78 21.55 6.48
N LYS A 31 24.56 22.10 6.46
CA LYS A 31 23.48 21.62 5.61
C LYS A 31 23.79 21.73 4.12
N ARG A 32 24.54 22.76 3.69
CA ARG A 32 25.02 22.86 2.30
C ARG A 32 26.03 21.76 1.96
N ARG A 33 26.92 21.42 2.89
CA ARG A 33 27.90 20.33 2.72
C ARG A 33 27.21 18.97 2.73
N ASP A 34 26.28 18.73 3.64
CA ASP A 34 25.52 17.47 3.75
C ASP A 34 24.64 17.23 2.53
N LEU A 35 24.22 18.32 1.86
CA LEU A 35 23.45 18.28 0.61
C LEU A 35 24.32 18.55 -0.63
N ALA A 36 25.65 18.48 -0.50
CA ALA A 36 26.54 18.53 -1.65
C ALA A 36 26.40 17.23 -2.45
N ASN A 37 26.31 17.33 -3.78
CA ASN A 37 26.21 16.18 -4.69
C ASN A 37 25.02 15.22 -4.43
N ILE A 38 23.93 15.71 -3.83
CA ILE A 38 22.68 14.94 -3.79
C ILE A 38 22.07 14.83 -5.20
N PRO A 39 21.16 13.86 -5.45
CA PRO A 39 20.45 13.77 -6.71
C PRO A 39 19.77 15.10 -7.09
N PRO A 40 19.73 15.47 -8.38
CA PRO A 40 19.08 16.69 -8.84
C PRO A 40 17.58 16.64 -8.55
N GLY A 41 16.91 17.79 -8.57
CA GLY A 41 15.46 17.82 -8.29
C GLY A 41 14.86 19.22 -8.46
N PRO A 42 13.52 19.33 -8.44
CA PRO A 42 12.85 20.61 -8.57
C PRO A 42 13.21 21.56 -7.43
N LYS A 43 13.32 22.85 -7.76
CA LYS A 43 13.66 23.90 -6.79
C LYS A 43 12.65 23.93 -5.63
N ARG A 44 13.14 23.76 -4.42
CA ARG A 44 12.33 23.73 -3.19
C ARG A 44 11.91 25.14 -2.75
N TRP A 45 10.70 25.26 -2.20
CA TRP A 45 10.25 26.47 -1.52
C TRP A 45 10.87 26.55 -0.12
N PRO A 46 11.11 27.76 0.42
CA PRO A 46 11.57 27.92 1.80
C PRO A 46 10.63 27.22 2.79
N LEU A 47 11.18 26.52 3.77
CA LEU A 47 10.49 25.82 4.88
C LEU A 47 9.57 24.64 4.52
N VAL A 48 8.89 24.66 3.37
CA VAL A 48 7.83 23.70 3.02
C VAL A 48 8.27 22.69 1.96
N GLY A 49 9.42 22.90 1.34
CA GLY A 49 9.98 21.99 0.36
C GLY A 49 9.23 22.05 -0.99
N ASN A 50 9.03 20.90 -1.62
CA ASN A 50 8.32 20.77 -2.89
C ASN A 50 6.80 20.55 -2.73
N PHE A 51 6.32 20.43 -1.49
CA PHE A 51 4.92 20.12 -1.16
C PHE A 51 4.12 21.35 -0.69
N GLY A 52 4.68 22.55 -0.84
CA GLY A 52 4.03 23.81 -0.45
C GLY A 52 2.68 24.06 -1.13
N GLY A 53 2.41 23.42 -2.27
CA GLY A 53 1.12 23.51 -2.95
C GLY A 53 -0.06 22.99 -2.11
N PHE A 54 0.16 22.11 -1.12
CA PHE A 54 -0.89 21.69 -0.18
C PHE A 54 -1.30 22.78 0.83
N LEU A 55 -0.48 23.82 1.01
CA LEU A 55 -0.82 24.98 1.84
C LEU A 55 -1.67 26.00 1.10
N ILE A 56 -1.73 25.92 -0.24
CA ILE A 56 -2.52 26.82 -1.06
C ILE A 56 -3.95 26.25 -1.12
N PRO A 57 -4.97 27.00 -0.68
CA PRO A 57 -6.36 26.57 -0.80
C PRO A 57 -6.71 26.20 -2.25
N SER A 58 -7.47 25.12 -2.44
CA SER A 58 -7.82 24.59 -3.76
C SER A 58 -8.45 25.62 -4.69
N PHE A 59 -9.26 26.55 -4.16
CA PHE A 59 -9.88 27.63 -4.94
C PHE A 59 -8.84 28.63 -5.49
N ILE A 60 -7.75 28.91 -4.76
CA ILE A 60 -6.66 29.77 -5.22
C ILE A 60 -5.83 29.02 -6.27
N ARG A 61 -5.55 27.75 -6.03
CA ARG A 61 -4.81 26.88 -6.96
C ARG A 61 -5.51 26.76 -8.32
N ARG A 62 -6.84 26.67 -8.30
CA ARG A 62 -7.73 26.69 -9.47
C ARG A 62 -7.66 28.03 -10.22
N TRP A 63 -7.49 29.14 -9.51
CA TRP A 63 -7.37 30.48 -10.11
C TRP A 63 -6.04 30.69 -10.84
N PHE A 64 -4.96 30.05 -10.39
CA PHE A 64 -3.64 30.07 -11.03
C PHE A 64 -3.46 28.99 -12.11
N GLY A 65 -4.51 28.26 -12.52
CA GLY A 65 -4.42 27.20 -13.53
C GLY A 65 -3.51 26.03 -13.12
N GLN A 66 -3.23 25.89 -11.82
CA GLN A 66 -2.22 24.98 -11.29
C GLN A 66 -2.84 23.64 -10.84
N GLN A 67 -3.88 23.22 -11.54
CA GLN A 67 -4.52 21.93 -11.37
C GLN A 67 -3.95 21.01 -12.45
N SER A 68 -3.03 20.14 -12.06
CA SER A 68 -2.72 18.97 -12.89
C SER A 68 -3.91 18.04 -12.76
N ASP A 69 -4.63 17.82 -13.87
CA ASP A 69 -5.64 16.75 -13.95
C ASP A 69 -4.99 15.36 -13.86
N LYS A 70 -3.65 15.27 -13.99
CA LYS A 70 -2.89 14.03 -13.84
C LYS A 70 -2.71 13.64 -12.37
N ASN A 71 -2.82 12.33 -12.14
CA ASN A 71 -2.56 11.70 -10.87
C ASN A 71 -1.13 11.97 -10.36
N ALA A 72 -0.95 12.16 -9.04
CA ALA A 72 0.34 12.58 -8.46
C ALA A 72 1.46 11.56 -8.70
N MET A 73 1.16 10.25 -8.75
CA MET A 73 2.14 9.22 -9.10
C MET A 73 2.67 9.34 -10.53
N VAL A 74 1.83 9.82 -11.46
CA VAL A 74 2.22 10.06 -12.86
C VAL A 74 3.11 11.29 -12.94
N ASP A 75 2.76 12.41 -12.28
CA ASP A 75 3.62 13.60 -12.20
C ASP A 75 5.00 13.28 -11.59
N LEU A 76 5.03 12.46 -10.53
CA LEU A 76 6.29 12.01 -9.93
C LEU A 76 7.11 11.12 -10.88
N THR A 77 6.47 10.34 -11.75
CA THR A 77 7.17 9.53 -12.75
C THR A 77 7.71 10.41 -13.88
N GLU A 78 6.92 11.34 -14.39
CA GLU A 78 7.31 12.25 -15.48
C GLU A 78 8.50 13.16 -15.10
N LYS A 79 8.65 13.51 -13.82
CA LYS A 79 9.83 14.24 -13.33
C LYS A 79 11.15 13.49 -13.58
N ALA A 80 11.13 12.15 -13.66
CA ALA A 80 12.33 11.38 -14.00
C ALA A 80 12.85 11.71 -15.41
N ASN A 81 11.99 12.14 -16.33
CA ASN A 81 12.39 12.57 -17.68
C ASN A 81 13.23 13.86 -17.66
N VAL A 82 13.10 14.68 -16.60
CA VAL A 82 13.80 15.97 -16.46
C VAL A 82 15.04 15.83 -15.58
N TYR A 83 14.92 15.12 -14.46
CA TYR A 83 15.98 15.04 -13.44
C TYR A 83 16.74 13.71 -13.48
N GLY A 84 16.34 12.77 -14.32
CA GLY A 84 16.88 11.42 -14.38
C GLY A 84 16.21 10.45 -13.40
N ASN A 85 16.59 9.17 -13.51
CA ASN A 85 15.96 8.07 -12.78
C ASN A 85 16.19 8.10 -11.25
N VAL A 86 17.19 8.86 -10.78
CA VAL A 86 17.43 9.14 -9.36
C VAL A 86 17.35 10.64 -9.17
N TYR A 87 16.31 11.12 -8.48
CA TYR A 87 16.09 12.54 -8.25
C TYR A 87 15.59 12.83 -6.84
N SER A 88 15.75 14.07 -6.37
CA SER A 88 15.41 14.49 -5.01
C SER A 88 14.16 15.36 -4.93
N LEU A 89 13.46 15.23 -3.81
CA LEU A 89 12.37 16.09 -3.36
C LEU A 89 12.56 16.43 -1.88
N PHE A 90 11.89 17.47 -1.42
CA PHE A 90 11.91 17.89 -0.02
C PHE A 90 10.50 18.00 0.54
N VAL A 91 10.23 17.37 1.69
CA VAL A 91 9.06 17.67 2.53
C VAL A 91 9.58 18.45 3.73
N GLY A 92 9.35 19.76 3.72
CA GLY A 92 10.02 20.66 4.65
C GLY A 92 11.54 20.56 4.55
N GLU A 93 12.19 20.10 5.62
CA GLU A 93 13.64 19.86 5.63
C GLU A 93 14.05 18.43 5.27
N GLN A 94 13.10 17.49 5.27
CA GLN A 94 13.35 16.08 5.03
C GLN A 94 13.66 15.85 3.55
N LEU A 95 14.84 15.29 3.27
CA LEU A 95 15.23 14.85 1.93
C LEU A 95 14.51 13.53 1.59
N ILE A 96 13.92 13.50 0.40
CA ILE A 96 13.32 12.33 -0.24
C ILE A 96 14.09 12.09 -1.55
N VAL A 97 14.45 10.85 -1.84
CA VAL A 97 15.02 10.44 -3.13
C VAL A 97 14.07 9.44 -3.79
N MET A 98 13.67 9.76 -5.01
CA MET A 98 12.82 8.94 -5.86
C MET A 98 13.71 8.03 -6.71
N LEU A 99 13.39 6.73 -6.74
CA LEU A 99 14.08 5.74 -7.56
C LEU A 99 13.14 5.25 -8.67
N ASN A 100 13.49 5.49 -9.93
CA ASN A 100 12.67 5.16 -11.08
C ASN A 100 13.35 4.15 -11.99
N GLY A 101 12.58 3.28 -12.63
CA GLY A 101 13.08 2.20 -13.48
C GLY A 101 13.65 1.01 -12.70
N TYR A 102 13.61 -0.17 -13.32
CA TYR A 102 13.90 -1.43 -12.64
C TYR A 102 15.34 -1.52 -12.12
N GLU A 103 16.32 -1.16 -12.95
CA GLU A 103 17.75 -1.27 -12.62
C GLU A 103 18.12 -0.44 -11.39
N VAL A 104 17.52 0.74 -11.23
CA VAL A 104 17.78 1.61 -10.07
C VAL A 104 17.15 1.02 -8.81
N VAL A 105 15.90 0.55 -8.90
CA VAL A 105 15.18 -0.05 -7.77
C VAL A 105 15.83 -1.35 -7.33
N LYS A 106 16.24 -2.22 -8.27
CA LYS A 106 16.98 -3.46 -8.02
C LYS A 106 18.30 -3.20 -7.34
N ASP A 107 19.08 -2.24 -7.83
CA ASP A 107 20.38 -1.91 -7.26
C ASP A 107 20.27 -1.41 -5.81
N ALA A 108 19.30 -0.56 -5.51
CA ALA A 108 19.07 -0.09 -4.15
C ALA A 108 18.57 -1.21 -3.21
N LEU A 109 17.50 -1.92 -3.59
CA LEU A 109 16.79 -2.81 -2.67
C LEU A 109 17.38 -4.23 -2.57
N SER A 110 18.06 -4.69 -3.61
CA SER A 110 18.64 -6.04 -3.69
C SER A 110 20.16 -6.05 -3.52
N ASN A 111 20.89 -5.10 -4.14
CA ASN A 111 22.36 -5.07 -4.07
C ASN A 111 22.88 -4.34 -2.82
N HIS A 112 22.12 -3.37 -2.29
CA HIS A 112 22.47 -2.60 -1.09
C HIS A 112 21.45 -2.75 0.06
N PRO A 113 20.99 -3.97 0.38
CA PRO A 113 19.85 -4.18 1.27
C PRO A 113 20.14 -3.76 2.72
N GLU A 114 21.40 -3.72 3.16
CA GLU A 114 21.78 -3.22 4.49
C GLU A 114 21.62 -1.70 4.64
N VAL A 115 21.67 -0.96 3.53
CA VAL A 115 21.48 0.50 3.53
C VAL A 115 20.03 0.87 3.34
N PHE A 116 19.35 0.24 2.38
CA PHE A 116 18.02 0.66 1.94
C PHE A 116 16.85 -0.08 2.62
N SER A 117 17.08 -1.00 3.57
CA SER A 117 15.97 -1.75 4.21
C SER A 117 15.31 -1.08 5.40
N ASP A 118 15.81 0.07 5.87
CA ASP A 118 15.24 0.76 7.03
C ASP A 118 13.94 1.50 6.69
N ARG A 119 13.21 1.96 7.72
CA ARG A 119 11.94 2.67 7.58
C ARG A 119 12.02 4.10 8.11
N PRO A 120 11.32 5.06 7.45
CA PRO A 120 11.41 6.46 7.83
C PRO A 120 11.05 6.74 9.29
N ASP A 121 11.88 7.55 9.94
CA ASP A 121 11.57 8.21 11.21
C ASP A 121 10.99 9.61 10.95
N ILE A 122 9.74 9.66 10.50
CA ILE A 122 9.03 10.92 10.22
C ILE A 122 7.78 11.06 11.09
N PRO A 123 7.37 12.30 11.43
CA PRO A 123 6.31 12.53 12.40
C PRO A 123 5.01 11.78 12.14
N ALA A 124 4.51 11.76 10.89
CA ALA A 124 3.25 11.09 10.59
C ALA A 124 3.32 9.59 10.89
N ILE A 125 4.38 8.92 10.45
CA ILE A 125 4.60 7.48 10.71
C ILE A 125 4.77 7.23 12.21
N THR A 126 5.59 8.02 12.90
CA THR A 126 5.86 7.86 14.33
C THR A 126 4.61 8.09 15.19
N ILE A 127 3.75 9.04 14.82
CA ILE A 127 2.49 9.30 15.54
C ILE A 127 1.55 8.09 15.41
N MET A 128 1.30 7.64 14.17
CA MET A 128 0.30 6.61 13.85
C MET A 128 0.72 5.18 14.23
N THR A 129 2.01 4.85 14.07
CA THR A 129 2.48 3.45 14.18
C THR A 129 3.39 3.21 15.38
N LYS A 130 3.85 4.29 16.04
CA LYS A 130 4.96 4.26 17.02
C LYS A 130 6.21 3.55 16.49
N ARG A 131 6.34 3.40 15.17
CA ARG A 131 7.38 2.62 14.49
C ARG A 131 7.47 1.17 15.01
N LYS A 132 6.33 0.60 15.37
CA LYS A 132 6.15 -0.83 15.74
C LYS A 132 5.41 -1.57 14.62
N GLY A 133 5.19 -2.87 14.79
CA GLY A 133 4.59 -3.72 13.74
C GLY A 133 5.62 -4.31 12.79
N ILE A 134 5.23 -4.53 11.53
CA ILE A 134 6.04 -5.14 10.46
C ILE A 134 6.31 -4.14 9.34
N VAL A 135 5.35 -3.30 8.98
CA VAL A 135 5.39 -2.46 7.78
C VAL A 135 6.35 -1.29 8.00
N PHE A 136 6.13 -0.48 9.05
CA PHE A 136 6.90 0.73 9.34
C PHE A 136 7.94 0.59 10.46
N ALA A 137 8.06 -0.58 11.06
CA ALA A 137 9.09 -0.85 12.06
C ALA A 137 10.51 -0.74 11.47
N PRO A 138 11.48 -0.17 12.21
CA PRO A 138 12.84 0.02 11.76
C PRO A 138 13.53 -1.32 11.50
N TYR A 139 14.48 -1.33 10.57
CA TYR A 139 15.23 -2.54 10.27
C TYR A 139 16.17 -2.90 11.41
N GLY A 140 16.00 -4.09 11.98
CA GLY A 140 16.83 -4.54 13.09
C GLY A 140 16.44 -5.93 13.60
N PRO A 141 17.10 -6.42 14.66
CA PRO A 141 16.84 -7.74 15.24
C PRO A 141 15.37 -7.95 15.63
N VAL A 142 14.75 -6.95 16.27
CA VAL A 142 13.33 -7.00 16.68
C VAL A 142 12.43 -7.21 15.46
N TRP A 143 12.55 -6.36 14.44
CA TRP A 143 11.74 -6.52 13.22
C TRP A 143 11.97 -7.87 12.53
N ARG A 144 13.21 -8.36 12.45
CA ARG A 144 13.52 -9.67 11.86
C ARG A 144 12.85 -10.80 12.63
N LYS A 145 12.87 -10.73 13.97
CA LYS A 145 12.24 -11.72 14.85
C LYS A 145 10.72 -11.71 14.66
N GLN A 146 10.11 -10.53 14.74
CA GLN A 146 8.68 -10.32 14.57
C GLN A 146 8.18 -10.79 13.19
N ARG A 147 8.87 -10.39 12.12
CA ARG A 147 8.55 -10.84 10.75
C ARG A 147 8.69 -12.35 10.59
N LYS A 148 9.76 -12.95 11.13
CA LYS A 148 9.96 -14.40 11.07
C LYS A 148 8.84 -15.14 11.80
N PHE A 149 8.46 -14.66 12.99
CA PHE A 149 7.36 -15.20 13.77
C PHE A 149 6.04 -15.11 12.99
N CYS A 150 5.63 -13.92 12.55
CA CYS A 150 4.37 -13.73 11.83
C CYS A 150 4.31 -14.61 10.57
N HIS A 151 5.38 -14.65 9.77
CA HIS A 151 5.42 -15.46 8.55
C HIS A 151 5.31 -16.97 8.87
N ALA A 152 6.03 -17.46 9.89
CA ALA A 152 5.94 -18.86 10.30
C ALA A 152 4.53 -19.22 10.82
N THR A 153 3.94 -18.35 11.64
CA THR A 153 2.61 -18.53 12.19
C THR A 153 1.53 -18.51 11.09
N LEU A 154 1.57 -17.53 10.18
CA LEU A 154 0.64 -17.47 9.05
C LEU A 154 0.75 -18.73 8.17
N ARG A 155 1.96 -19.25 7.96
CA ARG A 155 2.16 -20.52 7.23
C ARG A 155 1.50 -21.71 7.93
N ASN A 156 1.53 -21.76 9.26
CA ASN A 156 0.81 -22.79 10.02
C ASN A 156 -0.71 -22.69 9.86
N PHE A 157 -1.24 -21.47 9.68
CA PHE A 157 -2.66 -21.21 9.42
C PHE A 157 -3.04 -21.21 7.93
N GLY A 158 -2.15 -21.66 7.05
CA GLY A 158 -2.48 -21.92 5.66
C GLY A 158 -1.92 -20.93 4.62
N LEU A 159 -1.05 -20.00 5.02
CA LEU A 159 -0.41 -19.05 4.09
C LEU A 159 0.31 -19.81 2.96
N GLY A 160 -0.24 -19.69 1.74
CA GLY A 160 0.34 -20.32 0.55
C GLY A 160 0.15 -21.84 0.47
N THR A 161 -0.76 -22.43 1.25
CA THR A 161 -1.07 -23.87 1.20
C THR A 161 -2.53 -24.12 0.86
N LEU A 162 -2.83 -25.29 0.28
CA LEU A 162 -4.19 -25.67 -0.14
C LEU A 162 -5.22 -25.69 1.01
N SER A 163 -4.77 -25.78 2.26
CA SER A 163 -5.65 -25.74 3.44
C SER A 163 -6.47 -24.45 3.59
N LEU A 164 -6.05 -23.35 2.95
CA LEU A 164 -6.76 -22.08 3.00
C LEU A 164 -7.83 -21.95 1.90
N GLU A 165 -7.77 -22.74 0.83
CA GLU A 165 -8.74 -22.68 -0.27
C GLU A 165 -10.19 -22.79 0.20
N PRO A 166 -10.56 -23.70 1.13
CA PRO A 166 -11.95 -23.81 1.58
C PRO A 166 -12.45 -22.54 2.30
N CYS A 167 -11.56 -21.78 2.92
CA CYS A 167 -11.91 -20.49 3.54
C CYS A 167 -12.23 -19.44 2.47
N ILE A 168 -11.36 -19.34 1.45
CA ILE A 168 -11.52 -18.42 0.31
C ILE A 168 -12.81 -18.76 -0.45
N LEU A 169 -12.99 -20.03 -0.84
CA LEU A 169 -14.16 -20.50 -1.58
C LEU A 169 -15.47 -20.30 -0.82
N ARG A 170 -15.47 -20.43 0.52
CA ARG A 170 -16.65 -20.14 1.34
C ARG A 170 -17.04 -18.66 1.28
N GLY A 171 -16.06 -17.76 1.37
CA GLY A 171 -16.29 -16.32 1.19
C GLY A 171 -16.83 -16.02 -0.21
N LEU A 172 -16.27 -16.66 -1.23
CA LEU A 172 -16.73 -16.52 -2.62
C LEU A 172 -18.13 -17.08 -2.85
N ALA A 173 -18.53 -18.16 -2.18
CA ALA A 173 -19.90 -18.65 -2.23
C ALA A 173 -20.90 -17.60 -1.73
N THR A 174 -20.57 -16.90 -0.63
CA THR A 174 -21.38 -15.77 -0.15
C THR A 174 -21.43 -14.64 -1.18
N VAL A 175 -20.30 -14.28 -1.79
CA VAL A 175 -20.26 -13.27 -2.86
C VAL A 175 -21.14 -13.69 -4.04
N LYS A 176 -21.01 -14.92 -4.54
CA LYS A 176 -21.80 -15.44 -5.67
C LYS A 176 -23.31 -15.33 -5.37
N THR A 177 -23.74 -15.78 -4.19
CA THR A 177 -25.16 -15.71 -3.76
C THR A 177 -25.67 -14.27 -3.70
N GLU A 178 -24.91 -13.36 -3.08
CA GLU A 178 -25.33 -11.96 -2.97
C GLU A 178 -25.33 -11.24 -4.32
N LEU A 179 -24.40 -11.55 -5.23
CA LEU A 179 -24.41 -10.99 -6.58
C LEU A 179 -25.65 -11.41 -7.36
N MET A 180 -26.07 -12.68 -7.26
CA MET A 180 -27.34 -13.13 -7.86
C MET A 180 -28.53 -12.36 -7.28
N ARG A 181 -28.61 -12.26 -5.95
CA ARG A 181 -29.68 -11.54 -5.26
C ARG A 181 -29.75 -10.06 -5.63
N LEU A 182 -28.61 -9.38 -5.73
CA LEU A 182 -28.54 -7.95 -6.06
C LEU A 182 -28.84 -7.69 -7.54
N ASN A 183 -28.54 -8.64 -8.41
CA ASN A 183 -28.83 -8.53 -9.85
C ASN A 183 -30.32 -8.77 -10.18
N GLU A 184 -31.09 -9.46 -9.32
CA GLU A 184 -32.54 -9.63 -9.45
C GLU A 184 -33.36 -8.38 -9.06
N GLY A 185 -32.71 -7.35 -8.51
CA GLY A 185 -33.37 -6.09 -8.13
C GLY A 185 -33.89 -5.28 -9.33
N PRO A 186 -34.95 -4.47 -9.17
CA PRO A 186 -35.48 -3.64 -10.24
C PRO A 186 -34.52 -2.49 -10.56
N GLY A 187 -33.68 -2.66 -11.58
CA GLY A 187 -32.95 -1.55 -12.16
C GLY A 187 -31.67 -2.00 -12.87
N GLY A 188 -31.56 -1.67 -14.16
CA GLY A 188 -30.32 -1.78 -14.93
C GLY A 188 -29.22 -0.80 -14.47
N ALA A 189 -29.14 -0.46 -13.18
CA ALA A 189 -28.15 0.44 -12.59
C ALA A 189 -26.83 -0.28 -12.21
N GLY A 190 -26.82 -1.62 -12.27
CA GLY A 190 -25.69 -2.45 -11.89
C GLY A 190 -25.49 -2.58 -10.38
N VAL A 191 -24.53 -3.42 -10.00
CA VAL A 191 -24.16 -3.73 -8.62
C VAL A 191 -22.75 -3.19 -8.33
N ASP A 192 -22.57 -2.55 -7.18
CA ASP A 192 -21.24 -2.19 -6.66
C ASP A 192 -20.62 -3.42 -5.96
N LEU A 193 -19.48 -3.86 -6.46
CA LEU A 193 -18.77 -5.05 -5.96
C LEU A 193 -17.89 -4.76 -4.75
N ALA A 194 -17.54 -3.50 -4.49
CA ALA A 194 -16.45 -3.13 -3.60
C ALA A 194 -16.64 -3.68 -2.18
N GLN A 195 -17.83 -3.51 -1.60
CA GLN A 195 -18.10 -3.98 -0.23
C GLN A 195 -18.06 -5.50 -0.11
N LEU A 196 -18.64 -6.22 -1.07
CA LEU A 196 -18.69 -7.68 -1.05
C LEU A 196 -17.28 -8.28 -1.19
N ILE A 197 -16.51 -7.78 -2.15
CA ILE A 197 -15.12 -8.22 -2.38
C ILE A 197 -14.24 -7.88 -1.18
N LYS A 198 -14.30 -6.64 -0.68
CA LYS A 198 -13.55 -6.24 0.52
C LYS A 198 -13.89 -7.14 1.70
N ASN A 199 -15.16 -7.43 1.97
CA ASN A 199 -15.56 -8.30 3.06
C ASN A 199 -15.00 -9.74 2.90
N ALA A 200 -15.16 -10.34 1.72
CA ALA A 200 -14.71 -11.70 1.45
C ALA A 200 -13.19 -11.85 1.64
N VAL A 201 -12.40 -10.94 1.04
CA VAL A 201 -10.94 -10.89 1.18
C VAL A 201 -10.54 -10.65 2.65
N SER A 202 -11.19 -9.69 3.32
CA SER A 202 -10.88 -9.38 4.73
C SER A 202 -11.10 -10.60 5.63
N ASN A 203 -12.13 -11.39 5.36
CA ASN A 203 -12.44 -12.57 6.14
C ASN A 203 -11.38 -13.67 6.03
N VAL A 204 -10.65 -13.76 4.91
CA VAL A 204 -9.52 -14.68 4.76
C VAL A 204 -8.42 -14.31 5.76
N ILE A 205 -7.94 -13.07 5.74
CA ILE A 205 -6.90 -12.64 6.67
C ILE A 205 -7.39 -12.61 8.12
N CYS A 206 -8.63 -12.19 8.39
CA CYS A 206 -9.24 -12.23 9.72
C CYS A 206 -9.31 -13.65 10.29
N SER A 207 -9.59 -14.66 9.46
CA SER A 207 -9.60 -16.05 9.94
C SER A 207 -8.23 -16.49 10.45
N MET A 208 -7.14 -16.02 9.82
CA MET A 208 -5.78 -16.39 10.18
C MET A 208 -5.23 -15.60 11.38
N ILE A 209 -5.64 -14.33 11.52
CA ILE A 209 -5.06 -13.44 12.55
C ILE A 209 -6.00 -13.19 13.74
N LEU A 210 -7.31 -13.36 13.58
CA LEU A 210 -8.33 -13.12 14.62
C LEU A 210 -9.20 -14.36 14.91
N GLY A 211 -8.95 -15.49 14.22
CA GLY A 211 -9.71 -16.73 14.42
C GLY A 211 -11.19 -16.66 14.07
N GLN A 212 -11.63 -15.60 13.36
CA GLN A 212 -13.05 -15.34 13.09
C GLN A 212 -13.28 -14.70 11.71
N SER A 213 -14.51 -14.85 11.22
CA SER A 213 -15.00 -14.18 10.02
C SER A 213 -16.25 -13.36 10.37
N PHE A 214 -16.43 -12.24 9.68
CA PHE A 214 -17.52 -11.30 9.90
C PHE A 214 -18.56 -11.43 8.80
N HIS A 215 -19.84 -11.37 9.18
CA HIS A 215 -20.93 -11.42 8.20
C HIS A 215 -20.83 -10.23 7.24
N HIS A 216 -21.11 -10.44 5.95
CA HIS A 216 -21.04 -9.37 4.95
C HIS A 216 -22.02 -8.22 5.23
N GLU A 217 -23.08 -8.50 5.99
CA GLU A 217 -24.02 -7.46 6.41
C GLU A 217 -23.62 -6.68 7.67
N ASP A 218 -22.55 -7.09 8.38
CA ASP A 218 -22.11 -6.42 9.60
C ASP A 218 -21.73 -4.96 9.31
N ARG A 219 -22.54 -4.04 9.85
CA ARG A 219 -22.36 -2.59 9.65
C ARG A 219 -21.10 -2.07 10.33
N GLN A 220 -20.74 -2.62 11.49
CA GLN A 220 -19.53 -2.19 12.19
C GLN A 220 -18.31 -2.60 11.37
N PHE A 221 -18.27 -3.84 10.89
CA PHE A 221 -17.16 -4.32 10.09
C PHE A 221 -17.04 -3.58 8.76
N ARG A 222 -18.14 -3.38 8.02
CA ARG A 222 -18.14 -2.58 6.78
C ARG A 222 -17.61 -1.16 7.00
N ASN A 223 -18.03 -0.49 8.07
CA ASN A 223 -17.51 0.82 8.41
C ASN A 223 -15.99 0.80 8.69
N ILE A 224 -15.46 -0.24 9.34
CA ILE A 224 -14.01 -0.38 9.54
C ILE A 224 -13.28 -0.52 8.19
N LEU A 225 -13.82 -1.30 7.25
CA LEU A 225 -13.25 -1.45 5.90
C LEU A 225 -13.23 -0.13 5.12
N ASP A 226 -14.28 0.67 5.23
CA ASP A 226 -14.36 1.99 4.60
C ASP A 226 -13.38 2.99 5.22
N LEU A 227 -13.23 2.97 6.54
CA LEU A 227 -12.25 3.79 7.25
C LEU A 227 -10.81 3.42 6.86
N MET A 228 -10.52 2.15 6.62
CA MET A 228 -9.21 1.69 6.16
C MET A 228 -8.87 2.22 4.77
N ASP A 229 -9.77 2.04 3.79
CA ASP A 229 -9.62 2.59 2.42
C ASP A 229 -9.41 4.11 2.48
N ARG A 230 -10.27 4.80 3.23
CA ARG A 230 -10.17 6.25 3.38
C ARG A 230 -8.87 6.70 4.03
N GLY A 231 -8.40 5.97 5.07
CA GLY A 231 -7.13 6.22 5.74
C GLY A 231 -5.94 6.12 4.79
N LEU A 232 -5.92 5.08 3.95
CA LEU A 232 -4.86 4.87 2.96
C LEU A 232 -4.89 5.92 1.86
N GLU A 233 -6.07 6.35 1.41
CA GLU A 233 -6.23 7.44 0.45
C GLU A 233 -5.57 8.73 0.96
N ILE A 234 -5.96 9.19 2.16
CA ILE A 234 -5.57 10.51 2.65
C ILE A 234 -4.10 10.61 3.10
N CYS A 235 -3.40 9.50 3.35
CA CYS A 235 -2.05 9.54 3.91
C CYS A 235 -1.01 10.27 3.04
N VAL A 236 -1.13 10.20 1.71
CA VAL A 236 -0.11 10.74 0.77
C VAL A 236 -0.66 11.72 -0.26
N SER A 237 -1.95 11.69 -0.57
CA SER A 237 -2.57 12.56 -1.59
C SER A 237 -3.29 13.77 -1.00
N SER A 238 -3.16 14.01 0.31
CA SER A 238 -3.86 15.08 1.01
C SER A 238 -2.92 16.02 1.78
N PRO A 239 -3.44 17.14 2.32
CA PRO A 239 -2.70 18.00 3.25
C PRO A 239 -2.18 17.29 4.51
N ALA A 240 -2.56 16.03 4.79
CA ALA A 240 -2.00 15.23 5.87
C ALA A 240 -0.47 15.09 5.79
N VAL A 241 0.12 15.17 4.59
CA VAL A 241 1.59 15.17 4.39
C VAL A 241 2.27 16.31 5.18
N LEU A 242 1.56 17.41 5.44
CA LEU A 242 2.07 18.54 6.22
C LEU A 242 2.33 18.21 7.69
N ILE A 243 1.79 17.10 8.23
CA ILE A 243 2.14 16.59 9.57
C ILE A 243 3.66 16.33 9.67
N ASN A 244 4.30 15.94 8.57
CA ASN A 244 5.75 15.72 8.55
C ASN A 244 6.56 17.02 8.64
N ILE A 245 5.93 18.17 8.40
CA ILE A 245 6.54 19.50 8.52
C ILE A 245 6.17 20.13 9.87
N ILE A 246 4.88 20.09 10.21
CA ILE A 246 4.31 20.64 11.45
C ILE A 246 3.51 19.53 12.14
N PRO A 247 4.14 18.73 13.03
CA PRO A 247 3.49 17.58 13.68
C PRO A 247 2.21 17.93 14.44
N GLN A 248 2.10 19.17 14.95
CA GLN A 248 0.95 19.67 15.68
C GLN A 248 -0.34 19.69 14.85
N LEU A 249 -0.23 19.74 13.51
CA LEU A 249 -1.38 19.66 12.62
C LEU A 249 -2.16 18.37 12.82
N TYR A 250 -1.50 17.29 13.24
CA TYR A 250 -2.16 16.03 13.57
C TYR A 250 -3.26 16.21 14.61
N TYR A 251 -3.18 17.19 15.53
CA TYR A 251 -4.18 17.40 16.59
C TYR A 251 -5.30 18.38 16.21
N PHE A 252 -5.27 18.99 15.02
CA PHE A 252 -6.24 20.02 14.63
C PHE A 252 -7.64 19.45 14.42
N PRO A 253 -8.71 20.08 14.95
CA PRO A 253 -10.06 19.51 14.99
C PRO A 253 -10.87 19.63 13.69
N PHE A 254 -10.24 19.92 12.56
CA PHE A 254 -10.91 20.16 11.28
C PHE A 254 -10.20 19.49 10.10
N GLY A 255 -10.95 19.33 9.01
CA GLY A 255 -10.46 18.78 7.74
C GLY A 255 -9.86 17.39 7.86
N VAL A 256 -8.90 17.10 6.98
CA VAL A 256 -8.25 15.79 6.86
C VAL A 256 -7.51 15.36 8.12
N PHE A 257 -7.08 16.30 8.97
CA PHE A 257 -6.40 15.97 10.23
C PHE A 257 -7.37 15.35 11.24
N ARG A 258 -8.59 15.89 11.36
CA ARG A 258 -9.64 15.28 12.19
C ARG A 258 -10.04 13.91 11.64
N GLU A 259 -10.19 13.81 10.33
CA GLU A 259 -10.53 12.57 9.63
C GLU A 259 -9.50 11.47 9.91
N LEU A 260 -8.21 11.76 9.73
CA LEU A 260 -7.12 10.82 10.02
C LEU A 260 -7.13 10.34 11.48
N ARG A 261 -7.34 11.26 12.44
CA ARG A 261 -7.46 10.88 13.86
C ARG A 261 -8.69 10.02 14.15
N GLN A 262 -9.79 10.24 13.44
CA GLN A 262 -11.01 9.45 13.62
C GLN A 262 -10.78 8.02 13.13
N VAL A 263 -10.21 7.88 11.93
CA VAL A 263 -9.80 6.57 11.36
C VAL A 263 -8.90 5.81 12.33
N GLU A 264 -7.83 6.45 12.81
CA GLU A 264 -6.89 5.83 13.76
C GLU A 264 -7.59 5.36 15.04
N ARG A 265 -8.47 6.19 15.62
CA ARG A 265 -9.19 5.85 16.86
C ARG A 265 -10.14 4.68 16.67
N ASP A 266 -10.95 4.69 15.62
CA ASP A 266 -11.99 3.68 15.42
C ASP A 266 -11.37 2.31 15.12
N ILE A 267 -10.31 2.28 14.30
CA ILE A 267 -9.50 1.06 14.08
C ILE A 267 -8.85 0.61 15.39
N THR A 268 -8.29 1.54 16.18
CA THR A 268 -7.68 1.22 17.47
C THR A 268 -8.68 0.57 18.43
N VAL A 269 -9.88 1.14 18.55
CA VAL A 269 -10.95 0.61 19.42
C VAL A 269 -11.37 -0.78 18.97
N PHE A 270 -11.55 -0.98 17.66
CA PHE A 270 -11.89 -2.29 17.10
C PHE A 270 -10.83 -3.34 17.42
N LEU A 271 -9.56 -3.09 17.08
CA LEU A 271 -8.47 -4.04 17.28
C LEU A 271 -8.23 -4.35 18.76
N LYS A 272 -8.26 -3.33 19.64
CA LYS A 272 -8.08 -3.54 21.08
C LYS A 272 -9.20 -4.40 21.67
N ARG A 273 -10.45 -4.23 21.20
CA ARG A 273 -11.57 -5.08 21.63
C ARG A 273 -11.32 -6.54 21.23
N VAL A 274 -10.84 -6.77 20.00
CA VAL A 274 -10.55 -8.14 19.53
C VAL A 274 -9.41 -8.77 20.35
N ILE A 275 -8.31 -8.04 20.57
CA ILE A 275 -7.18 -8.55 21.38
C ILE A 275 -7.60 -8.83 22.83
N ALA A 276 -8.41 -7.95 23.43
CA ALA A 276 -8.93 -8.18 24.78
C ALA A 276 -9.78 -9.46 24.87
N ASN A 277 -10.66 -9.71 23.89
CA ASN A 277 -11.45 -10.94 23.83
C ASN A 277 -10.58 -12.20 23.69
N HIS A 278 -9.50 -12.14 22.90
CA HIS A 278 -8.56 -13.25 22.80
C HIS A 278 -7.85 -13.50 24.12
N ARG A 279 -7.41 -12.45 24.81
CA ARG A 279 -6.76 -12.55 26.13
C ARG A 279 -7.67 -13.21 27.17
N GLU A 280 -8.96 -12.91 27.15
CA GLU A 280 -9.95 -13.50 28.08
C GLU A 280 -10.23 -14.98 27.77
N THR A 281 -10.18 -15.37 26.49
CA THR A 281 -10.50 -16.73 26.02
C THR A 281 -9.26 -17.57 25.69
N PHE A 282 -8.08 -17.10 26.06
CA PHE A 282 -6.81 -17.68 25.66
C PHE A 282 -6.55 -19.03 26.35
N HIS A 283 -6.24 -20.05 25.54
CA HIS A 283 -5.83 -21.37 26.02
C HIS A 283 -4.47 -21.75 25.40
N PRO A 284 -3.39 -21.88 26.21
CA PRO A 284 -2.03 -22.12 25.71
C PRO A 284 -1.85 -23.39 24.85
N ASP A 285 -2.65 -24.42 25.11
CA ASP A 285 -2.55 -25.71 24.41
C ASP A 285 -3.31 -25.74 23.07
N HIS A 286 -4.22 -24.77 22.86
CA HIS A 286 -5.08 -24.70 21.68
C HIS A 286 -5.13 -23.29 21.07
N PRO A 287 -3.99 -22.78 20.57
CA PRO A 287 -3.97 -21.48 19.91
C PRO A 287 -4.78 -21.50 18.61
N ARG A 288 -5.73 -20.56 18.47
CA ARG A 288 -6.68 -20.53 17.35
C ARG A 288 -6.16 -19.80 16.11
N ASP A 289 -5.28 -18.82 16.32
CA ASP A 289 -4.87 -17.84 15.31
C ASP A 289 -3.53 -17.16 15.69
N LEU A 290 -3.13 -16.15 14.93
CA LEU A 290 -1.90 -15.39 15.19
C LEU A 290 -1.90 -14.69 16.56
N ILE A 291 -3.03 -14.16 17.03
CA ILE A 291 -3.10 -13.49 18.34
C ILE A 291 -2.77 -14.49 19.44
N ASP A 292 -3.45 -15.64 19.46
CA ASP A 292 -3.21 -16.67 20.48
C ASP A 292 -1.77 -17.20 20.42
N MET A 293 -1.25 -17.44 19.22
CA MET A 293 0.15 -17.86 19.05
C MET A 293 1.13 -16.83 19.61
N TYR A 294 0.84 -15.53 19.43
CA TYR A 294 1.67 -14.45 19.93
C TYR A 294 1.57 -14.32 21.45
N LEU A 295 0.36 -14.44 22.02
CA LEU A 295 0.13 -14.47 23.47
C LEU A 295 0.87 -15.65 24.12
N LYS A 296 0.88 -16.81 23.46
CA LYS A 296 1.68 -17.97 23.88
C LYS A 296 3.18 -17.66 23.86
N GLU A 297 3.70 -17.09 22.78
CA GLU A 297 5.11 -16.74 22.66
C GLU A 297 5.55 -15.74 23.74
N MET A 298 4.70 -14.75 24.06
CA MET A 298 4.90 -13.79 25.15
C MET A 298 4.99 -14.46 26.53
N SER A 299 4.29 -15.58 26.74
CA SER A 299 4.30 -16.32 28.02
C SER A 299 5.51 -17.23 28.18
N VAL A 300 6.09 -17.70 27.08
CA VAL A 300 7.17 -18.71 27.08
C VAL A 300 8.56 -18.06 27.08
N GLN A 301 8.72 -16.89 26.46
CA GLN A 301 10.02 -16.22 26.36
C GLN A 301 10.10 -15.03 27.33
N GLU A 302 11.18 -14.96 28.12
CA GLU A 302 11.57 -13.74 28.85
C GLU A 302 12.09 -12.63 27.92
N ASP A 303 11.87 -12.75 26.60
CA ASP A 303 12.34 -11.78 25.62
C ASP A 303 11.41 -10.55 25.60
N SER A 304 11.96 -9.41 26.03
CA SER A 304 11.28 -8.11 26.06
C SER A 304 10.78 -7.58 24.69
N SER A 305 11.11 -8.24 23.58
CA SER A 305 10.66 -7.84 22.23
C SER A 305 9.22 -8.24 21.89
N PHE A 306 8.64 -9.24 22.56
CA PHE A 306 7.24 -9.63 22.39
C PHE A 306 6.37 -8.94 23.44
N THR A 307 5.61 -7.94 23.01
CA THR A 307 4.67 -7.22 23.88
C THR A 307 3.30 -7.10 23.23
N GLU A 308 2.27 -6.98 24.06
CA GLU A 308 0.88 -6.80 23.60
C GLU A 308 0.72 -5.49 22.80
N ASP A 309 1.44 -4.43 23.18
CA ASP A 309 1.47 -3.19 22.41
C ASP A 309 2.07 -3.41 21.02
N TYR A 310 3.11 -4.24 20.89
CA TYR A 310 3.67 -4.57 19.57
C TYR A 310 2.72 -5.48 18.77
N LEU A 311 2.03 -6.41 19.42
CA LEU A 311 0.99 -7.26 18.80
C LEU A 311 -0.11 -6.41 18.17
N PHE A 312 -0.59 -5.37 18.86
CA PHE A 312 -1.59 -4.45 18.32
C PHE A 312 -1.20 -3.89 16.95
N TYR A 313 0.04 -3.40 16.78
CA TYR A 313 0.51 -2.90 15.49
C TYR A 313 0.71 -4.01 14.46
N ILE A 314 1.10 -5.22 14.87
CA ILE A 314 1.18 -6.37 13.95
C ILE A 314 -0.20 -6.72 13.39
N ILE A 315 -1.22 -6.84 14.24
CA ILE A 315 -2.57 -7.17 13.80
C ILE A 315 -3.13 -6.07 12.89
N GLY A 316 -2.93 -4.80 13.23
CA GLY A 316 -3.32 -3.68 12.37
C GLY A 316 -2.63 -3.72 11.01
N ASP A 317 -1.31 -3.94 10.98
CA ASP A 317 -0.54 -4.04 9.74
C ASP A 317 -1.05 -5.19 8.85
N LEU A 318 -1.23 -6.39 9.41
CA LEU A 318 -1.66 -7.56 8.64
C LEU A 318 -3.11 -7.43 8.16
N PHE A 319 -4.00 -6.91 8.99
CA PHE A 319 -5.40 -6.70 8.64
C PHE A 319 -5.54 -5.70 7.49
N ILE A 320 -4.89 -4.54 7.57
CA ILE A 320 -4.94 -3.51 6.52
C ILE A 320 -4.27 -3.99 5.25
N ALA A 321 -3.05 -4.56 5.36
CA ALA A 321 -2.30 -4.99 4.19
C ALA A 321 -3.00 -6.13 3.43
N GLY A 322 -3.54 -7.14 4.14
CA GLY A 322 -4.22 -8.27 3.52
C GLY A 322 -5.56 -7.91 2.89
N THR A 323 -6.24 -6.91 3.45
CA THR A 323 -7.56 -6.47 3.00
C THR A 323 -7.48 -5.55 1.78
N ASP A 324 -6.85 -4.38 1.93
CA ASP A 324 -7.02 -3.31 0.96
C ASP A 324 -6.30 -3.61 -0.37
N THR A 325 -5.11 -4.21 -0.29
CA THR A 325 -4.30 -4.50 -1.48
C THR A 325 -4.93 -5.58 -2.37
N THR A 326 -5.41 -6.67 -1.78
CA THR A 326 -6.03 -7.77 -2.52
C THR A 326 -7.39 -7.34 -3.07
N ALA A 327 -8.22 -6.67 -2.27
CA ALA A 327 -9.53 -6.20 -2.71
C ALA A 327 -9.42 -5.21 -3.89
N ASN A 328 -8.54 -4.20 -3.79
CA ASN A 328 -8.33 -3.26 -4.89
C ASN A 328 -7.77 -3.94 -6.15
N SER A 329 -6.90 -4.95 -5.99
CA SER A 329 -6.40 -5.73 -7.13
C SER A 329 -7.51 -6.53 -7.82
N VAL A 330 -8.41 -7.18 -7.07
CA VAL A 330 -9.58 -7.87 -7.63
C VAL A 330 -10.51 -6.89 -8.35
N LEU A 331 -10.80 -5.73 -7.74
CA LEU A 331 -11.65 -4.71 -8.36
C LEU A 331 -11.03 -4.18 -9.66
N TRP A 332 -9.73 -3.92 -9.69
CA TRP A 332 -9.04 -3.59 -10.94
C TRP A 332 -9.20 -4.70 -11.98
N ILE A 333 -8.99 -5.96 -11.62
CA ILE A 333 -9.12 -7.08 -12.57
C ILE A 333 -10.53 -7.14 -13.14
N LEU A 334 -11.56 -7.06 -12.29
CA LEU A 334 -12.95 -7.07 -12.74
C LEU A 334 -13.30 -5.87 -13.62
N LEU A 335 -12.76 -4.68 -13.32
CA LEU A 335 -12.92 -3.50 -14.17
C LEU A 335 -12.31 -3.73 -15.57
N TYR A 336 -11.10 -4.28 -15.65
CA TYR A 336 -10.49 -4.62 -16.95
C TYR A 336 -11.29 -5.71 -17.67
N MET A 337 -11.82 -6.72 -16.99
CA MET A 337 -12.65 -7.75 -17.64
C MET A 337 -13.93 -7.15 -18.23
N VAL A 338 -14.51 -6.15 -17.57
CA VAL A 338 -15.70 -5.46 -18.05
C VAL A 338 -15.39 -4.55 -19.26
N LEU A 339 -14.23 -3.88 -19.27
CA LEU A 339 -13.82 -2.99 -20.35
C LEU A 339 -13.23 -3.72 -21.57
N TYR A 340 -12.72 -4.94 -21.38
CA TYR A 340 -12.13 -5.78 -22.43
C TYR A 340 -12.88 -7.12 -22.52
N PRO A 341 -14.11 -7.11 -23.07
CA PRO A 341 -14.99 -8.29 -23.09
C PRO A 341 -14.40 -9.49 -23.85
N ASP A 342 -13.60 -9.24 -24.88
CA ASP A 342 -12.88 -10.26 -25.65
C ASP A 342 -11.83 -11.01 -24.80
N ILE A 343 -11.14 -10.29 -23.91
CA ILE A 343 -10.22 -10.90 -22.95
C ILE A 343 -11.00 -11.69 -21.90
N GLN A 344 -12.13 -11.15 -21.42
CA GLN A 344 -13.02 -11.88 -20.51
C GLN A 344 -13.54 -13.18 -21.15
N ASP A 345 -13.91 -13.16 -22.43
CA ASP A 345 -14.33 -14.35 -23.19
C ASP A 345 -13.22 -15.41 -23.27
N ARG A 346 -11.97 -15.01 -23.55
CA ARG A 346 -10.84 -15.96 -23.58
C ARG A 346 -10.54 -16.56 -22.20
N VAL A 347 -10.56 -15.75 -21.14
CA VAL A 347 -10.38 -16.26 -19.76
C VAL A 347 -11.47 -17.26 -19.42
N GLN A 348 -12.73 -16.94 -19.75
CA GLN A 348 -13.87 -17.82 -19.50
C GLN A 348 -13.77 -19.12 -20.29
N ALA A 349 -13.37 -19.08 -21.57
CA ALA A 349 -13.16 -20.27 -22.38
C ALA A 349 -12.05 -21.18 -21.82
N GLU A 350 -10.93 -20.60 -21.37
CA GLU A 350 -9.84 -21.35 -20.74
C GLU A 350 -10.29 -22.04 -19.43
N ILE A 351 -11.06 -21.33 -18.60
CA ILE A 351 -11.65 -21.88 -17.37
C ILE A 351 -12.63 -23.02 -17.70
N ASP A 352 -13.49 -22.85 -18.71
CA ASP A 352 -14.46 -23.88 -19.10
C ASP A 352 -13.76 -25.15 -19.61
N GLU A 353 -12.67 -25.01 -20.37
CA GLU A 353 -11.89 -26.12 -20.91
C GLU A 353 -11.18 -26.94 -19.81
N VAL A 354 -10.56 -26.26 -18.84
CA VAL A 354 -9.68 -26.89 -17.85
C VAL A 354 -10.42 -27.28 -16.56
N VAL A 355 -11.32 -26.42 -16.09
CA VAL A 355 -12.05 -26.59 -14.82
C VAL A 355 -13.45 -27.14 -15.08
N GLY A 356 -14.10 -26.67 -16.14
CA GLY A 356 -15.51 -26.95 -16.43
C GLY A 356 -16.46 -26.19 -15.50
N THR A 357 -17.73 -26.59 -15.47
CA THR A 357 -18.79 -25.96 -14.67
C THR A 357 -19.26 -26.81 -13.48
N HIS A 358 -18.73 -28.02 -13.33
CA HIS A 358 -19.20 -29.01 -12.34
C HIS A 358 -18.47 -28.94 -10.99
N ARG A 359 -17.38 -28.17 -10.90
CA ARG A 359 -16.60 -27.99 -9.67
C ARG A 359 -16.07 -26.57 -9.57
N ASP A 360 -15.77 -26.12 -8.36
CA ASP A 360 -15.07 -24.86 -8.15
C ASP A 360 -13.60 -24.94 -8.63
N PRO A 361 -13.00 -23.81 -9.03
CA PRO A 361 -11.57 -23.72 -9.33
C PRO A 361 -10.70 -23.99 -8.09
N SER A 362 -9.53 -24.57 -8.30
CA SER A 362 -8.51 -24.81 -7.28
C SER A 362 -7.15 -24.28 -7.74
N MET A 363 -6.25 -23.99 -6.80
CA MET A 363 -4.86 -23.64 -7.07
C MET A 363 -4.10 -24.72 -7.81
N THR A 364 -4.56 -25.98 -7.78
CA THR A 364 -3.99 -27.04 -8.63
C THR A 364 -4.21 -26.78 -10.12
N ASP A 365 -5.26 -26.03 -10.47
CA ASP A 365 -5.59 -25.67 -11.86
C ASP A 365 -4.69 -24.55 -12.40
N LYS A 366 -4.01 -23.82 -11.50
CA LYS A 366 -3.24 -22.62 -11.84
C LYS A 366 -2.20 -22.84 -12.93
N GLY A 367 -1.46 -23.96 -12.88
CA GLY A 367 -0.46 -24.29 -13.89
C GLY A 367 -1.03 -24.60 -15.27
N SER A 368 -2.34 -24.84 -15.36
CA SER A 368 -3.08 -25.15 -16.58
C SER A 368 -3.94 -23.99 -17.07
N LEU A 369 -3.92 -22.83 -16.39
CA LEU A 369 -4.65 -21.61 -16.78
C LEU A 369 -3.69 -20.46 -17.10
N PRO A 370 -2.74 -20.62 -18.05
CA PRO A 370 -1.70 -19.64 -18.32
C PRO A 370 -2.25 -18.30 -18.82
N PHE A 371 -3.29 -18.27 -19.66
CA PHE A 371 -3.87 -17.03 -20.15
C PHE A 371 -4.58 -16.25 -19.04
N THR A 372 -5.27 -16.96 -18.14
CA THR A 372 -5.87 -16.38 -16.94
C THR A 372 -4.80 -15.78 -16.01
N GLU A 373 -3.71 -16.52 -15.74
CA GLU A 373 -2.62 -16.00 -14.91
C GLU A 373 -1.93 -14.79 -15.57
N ALA A 374 -1.66 -14.86 -16.87
CA ALA A 374 -1.11 -13.75 -17.64
C ALA A 374 -2.01 -12.50 -17.60
N THR A 375 -3.33 -12.68 -17.63
CA THR A 375 -4.32 -11.60 -17.52
C THR A 375 -4.28 -10.94 -16.15
N ILE A 376 -4.25 -11.73 -15.07
CA ILE A 376 -4.11 -11.22 -13.69
C ILE A 376 -2.81 -10.43 -13.55
N MET A 377 -1.70 -10.98 -14.04
CA MET A 377 -0.38 -10.35 -13.98
C MET A 377 -0.35 -9.04 -14.76
N GLU A 378 -0.98 -8.97 -15.93
CA GLU A 378 -1.03 -7.75 -16.74
C GLU A 378 -1.83 -6.64 -16.07
N VAL A 379 -2.96 -6.96 -15.45
CA VAL A 379 -3.69 -5.96 -14.66
C VAL A 379 -2.84 -5.48 -13.47
N GLN A 380 -2.18 -6.40 -12.74
CA GLN A 380 -1.28 -6.02 -11.64
C GLN A 380 -0.14 -5.10 -12.10
N ARG A 381 0.41 -5.34 -13.29
CA ARG A 381 1.45 -4.49 -13.90
C ARG A 381 0.91 -3.10 -14.22
N LEU A 382 -0.27 -3.01 -14.82
CA LEU A 382 -0.82 -1.72 -15.24
C LEU A 382 -1.29 -0.88 -14.06
N THR A 383 -1.92 -1.47 -13.06
CA THR A 383 -2.57 -0.71 -11.98
C THR A 383 -1.68 -0.53 -10.76
N VAL A 384 -0.73 -1.44 -10.54
CA VAL A 384 0.26 -1.44 -9.45
C VAL A 384 -0.34 -0.96 -8.13
N VAL A 385 -0.98 -1.87 -7.38
CA VAL A 385 -1.78 -1.49 -6.20
C VAL A 385 -1.04 -0.66 -5.15
N VAL A 386 0.30 -0.75 -5.06
CA VAL A 386 1.15 0.16 -4.25
C VAL A 386 2.19 0.84 -5.16
N PRO A 387 1.81 1.89 -5.90
CA PRO A 387 2.60 2.38 -7.05
C PRO A 387 3.93 3.02 -6.65
N LEU A 388 4.05 3.59 -5.45
CA LEU A 388 5.28 4.18 -4.92
C LEU A 388 5.98 3.30 -3.86
N ALA A 389 5.63 2.01 -3.81
CA ALA A 389 6.00 1.09 -2.73
C ALA A 389 5.74 1.68 -1.32
N ILE A 390 6.23 0.99 -0.28
CA ILE A 390 6.29 1.57 1.06
C ILE A 390 7.64 2.28 1.21
N PRO A 391 7.68 3.57 1.61
CA PRO A 391 8.92 4.31 1.76
C PRO A 391 9.98 3.59 2.61
N HIS A 392 11.21 3.69 2.17
CA HIS A 392 12.42 3.19 2.82
C HIS A 392 13.20 4.36 3.41
N MET A 393 14.24 4.07 4.21
CA MET A 393 15.17 5.07 4.71
C MET A 393 16.60 4.51 4.66
N THR A 394 17.57 5.37 4.33
CA THR A 394 18.98 4.99 4.36
C THR A 394 19.49 4.89 5.79
N SER A 395 20.01 3.72 6.17
CA SER A 395 20.58 3.48 7.51
C SER A 395 21.95 4.14 7.73
N LYS A 396 22.66 4.46 6.65
CA LYS A 396 23.94 5.17 6.60
C LYS A 396 24.05 6.00 5.31
N THR A 397 24.98 6.95 5.29
CA THR A 397 25.34 7.68 4.08
C THR A 397 26.00 6.73 3.07
N ILE A 398 25.66 6.86 1.79
CA ILE A 398 26.18 6.02 0.70
C ILE A 398 26.39 6.84 -0.58
N GLU A 399 27.41 6.48 -1.37
CA GLU A 399 27.52 6.88 -2.77
C GLU A 399 26.70 5.92 -3.63
N PHE A 400 25.66 6.44 -4.26
CA PHE A 400 24.73 5.65 -5.06
C PHE A 400 24.56 6.30 -6.44
N ARG A 401 24.98 5.59 -7.49
CA ARG A 401 24.90 6.04 -8.89
C ARG A 401 25.46 7.45 -9.12
N GLY A 402 26.61 7.75 -8.49
CA GLY A 402 27.32 9.03 -8.61
C GLY A 402 26.82 10.15 -7.69
N TYR A 403 25.81 9.88 -6.85
CA TYR A 403 25.28 10.83 -5.89
C TYR A 403 25.57 10.42 -4.44
N THR A 404 25.80 11.40 -3.60
CA THR A 404 25.87 11.21 -2.16
C THR A 404 24.45 11.20 -1.59
N ILE A 405 24.02 10.08 -1.02
CA ILE A 405 22.73 9.96 -0.32
C ILE A 405 22.99 9.92 1.19
N PRO A 406 22.69 11.00 1.95
CA PRO A 406 22.92 11.04 3.39
C PRO A 406 22.12 9.98 4.17
N LYS A 407 22.61 9.58 5.33
CA LYS A 407 21.85 8.80 6.32
C LYS A 407 20.52 9.50 6.66
N GLY A 408 19.46 8.73 6.85
CA GLY A 408 18.15 9.26 7.23
C GLY A 408 17.39 9.89 6.04
N THR A 409 17.87 9.67 4.82
CA THR A 409 17.14 10.07 3.61
C THR A 409 16.00 9.11 3.36
N VAL A 410 14.80 9.63 3.11
CA VAL A 410 13.64 8.81 2.72
C VAL A 410 13.80 8.40 1.27
N ILE A 411 13.64 7.12 0.99
CA ILE A 411 13.80 6.53 -0.33
C ILE A 411 12.43 6.01 -0.79
N VAL A 412 12.00 6.42 -1.98
CA VAL A 412 10.70 6.04 -2.55
C VAL A 412 10.95 5.29 -3.86
N PRO A 413 10.87 3.94 -3.83
CA PRO A 413 10.88 3.13 -5.04
C PRO A 413 9.60 3.35 -5.85
N ASN A 414 9.72 3.84 -7.07
CA ASN A 414 8.59 4.09 -7.95
C ASN A 414 8.26 2.84 -8.78
N LEU A 415 7.44 1.93 -8.24
CA LEU A 415 7.03 0.72 -8.95
C LEU A 415 6.17 1.04 -10.18
N TRP A 416 5.39 2.11 -10.16
CA TRP A 416 4.67 2.59 -11.35
C TRP A 416 5.61 2.84 -12.53
N SER A 417 6.77 3.45 -12.28
CA SER A 417 7.79 3.64 -13.31
C SER A 417 8.44 2.33 -13.76
N VAL A 418 8.66 1.36 -12.84
CA VAL A 418 9.25 0.05 -13.16
C VAL A 418 8.34 -0.73 -14.10
N HIS A 419 7.04 -0.74 -13.81
CA HIS A 419 6.05 -1.46 -14.58
C HIS A 419 5.66 -0.76 -15.88
N ARG A 420 6.19 0.44 -16.16
CA ARG A 420 6.01 1.20 -17.41
C ARG A 420 7.32 1.56 -18.09
N ASP A 421 8.42 0.94 -17.67
CA ASP A 421 9.73 1.16 -18.28
C ASP A 421 9.73 0.62 -19.73
N PRO A 422 9.86 1.47 -20.76
CA PRO A 422 9.81 1.03 -22.14
C PRO A 422 11.01 0.15 -22.53
N THR A 423 12.06 0.09 -21.70
CA THR A 423 13.18 -0.84 -21.90
C THR A 423 12.84 -2.27 -21.49
N LEU A 424 11.77 -2.46 -20.71
CA LEU A 424 11.30 -3.77 -20.22
C LEU A 424 9.95 -4.17 -20.80
N TRP A 425 9.10 -3.20 -21.12
CA TRP A 425 7.71 -3.43 -21.50
C TRP A 425 7.42 -2.81 -22.86
N ASP A 426 7.19 -3.64 -23.88
CA ASP A 426 6.70 -3.17 -25.16
C ASP A 426 5.26 -2.64 -25.03
N GLY A 427 5.00 -1.46 -25.60
CA GLY A 427 3.76 -0.71 -25.43
C GLY A 427 3.30 -0.65 -23.95
N PRO A 428 4.04 0.02 -23.05
CA PRO A 428 3.89 -0.11 -21.60
C PRO A 428 2.50 0.28 -21.07
N ASP A 429 1.77 1.16 -21.75
CA ASP A 429 0.43 1.58 -21.33
C ASP A 429 -0.70 0.76 -21.97
N SER A 430 -0.37 -0.16 -22.89
CA SER A 430 -1.36 -1.05 -23.51
C SER A 430 -1.68 -2.25 -22.61
N PHE A 431 -2.95 -2.63 -22.57
CA PHE A 431 -3.39 -3.88 -21.95
C PHE A 431 -3.18 -5.05 -22.90
N ASN A 432 -2.18 -5.88 -22.59
CA ASN A 432 -1.86 -7.06 -23.40
C ASN A 432 -1.41 -8.23 -22.50
N PRO A 433 -2.32 -9.14 -22.12
CA PRO A 433 -1.97 -10.35 -21.39
C PRO A 433 -0.90 -11.20 -22.09
N GLY A 434 -0.86 -11.19 -23.43
CA GLY A 434 0.09 -11.97 -24.23
C GLY A 434 1.55 -11.67 -23.94
N ARG A 435 1.88 -10.53 -23.30
CA ARG A 435 3.26 -10.23 -22.90
C ARG A 435 3.84 -11.19 -21.87
N PHE A 436 2.98 -11.88 -21.13
CA PHE A 436 3.39 -12.88 -20.14
C PHE A 436 3.33 -14.30 -20.70
N LEU A 437 3.16 -14.47 -22.01
CA LEU A 437 3.10 -15.77 -22.67
C LEU A 437 4.22 -15.90 -23.71
N ASP A 438 4.78 -17.10 -23.84
CA ASP A 438 5.63 -17.47 -24.98
C ASP A 438 4.81 -17.86 -26.22
N GLU A 439 5.50 -18.24 -27.30
CA GLU A 439 4.86 -18.63 -28.57
C GLU A 439 3.98 -19.90 -28.42
N GLU A 440 4.28 -20.75 -27.43
CA GLU A 440 3.51 -21.93 -27.07
C GLU A 440 2.36 -21.66 -26.09
N GLY A 441 2.18 -20.40 -25.66
CA GLY A 441 1.12 -20.00 -24.72
C GLY A 441 1.43 -20.35 -23.27
N LYS A 442 2.68 -20.64 -22.90
CA LYS A 442 3.10 -20.86 -21.52
C LYS A 442 3.52 -19.56 -20.86
N LEU A 443 3.32 -19.49 -19.54
CA LEU A 443 3.66 -18.32 -18.76
C LEU A 443 5.18 -18.09 -18.69
N ILE A 444 5.61 -16.87 -19.04
CA ILE A 444 7.00 -16.44 -18.92
C ILE A 444 7.22 -15.53 -17.71
N ARG A 445 8.43 -15.59 -17.15
CA ARG A 445 8.82 -14.75 -16.02
C ARG A 445 9.61 -13.55 -16.50
N ILE A 446 9.07 -12.36 -16.28
CA ILE A 446 9.76 -11.08 -16.55
C ILE A 446 10.39 -10.58 -15.25
N GLU A 447 11.70 -10.34 -15.24
CA GLU A 447 12.44 -9.96 -14.02
C GLU A 447 11.95 -8.64 -13.41
N GLY A 448 11.53 -7.71 -14.26
CA GLY A 448 10.94 -6.41 -13.90
C GLY A 448 9.52 -6.47 -13.35
N PHE A 449 8.86 -7.65 -13.37
CA PHE A 449 7.52 -7.81 -12.80
C PHE A 449 7.58 -7.94 -11.28
N ILE A 450 7.58 -6.80 -10.58
CA ILE A 450 7.74 -6.74 -9.12
C ILE A 450 6.57 -6.06 -8.37
N PRO A 451 5.29 -6.44 -8.59
CA PRO A 451 4.15 -5.79 -7.92
C PRO A 451 4.17 -5.93 -6.39
N PHE A 452 4.93 -6.89 -5.86
CA PHE A 452 5.11 -7.15 -4.42
C PHE A 452 6.40 -6.53 -3.85
N GLY A 453 7.10 -5.72 -4.64
CA GLY A 453 8.44 -5.21 -4.31
C GLY A 453 9.52 -6.31 -4.33
N ILE A 454 10.71 -5.96 -3.85
CA ILE A 454 11.90 -6.84 -3.83
C ILE A 454 12.77 -6.59 -2.58
N GLY A 455 13.82 -7.40 -2.40
CA GLY A 455 14.77 -7.26 -1.31
C GLY A 455 14.23 -7.73 0.04
N ARG A 456 14.88 -7.31 1.14
CA ARG A 456 14.55 -7.79 2.50
C ARG A 456 13.14 -7.43 2.97
N ARG A 457 12.52 -6.40 2.37
CA ARG A 457 11.19 -5.90 2.69
C ARG A 457 10.11 -6.37 1.69
N VAL A 458 10.41 -7.34 0.82
CA VAL A 458 9.43 -7.96 -0.09
C VAL A 458 8.12 -8.30 0.65
N CYS A 459 6.97 -8.19 -0.03
CA CYS A 459 5.67 -8.44 0.58
C CYS A 459 5.65 -9.79 1.31
N MET A 460 5.23 -9.79 2.58
CA MET A 460 5.13 -11.01 3.38
C MET A 460 3.91 -11.86 2.97
N GLY A 461 2.88 -11.22 2.43
CA GLY A 461 1.63 -11.85 2.00
C GLY A 461 1.57 -12.23 0.53
N GLU A 462 2.70 -12.19 -0.21
CA GLU A 462 2.71 -12.43 -1.68
C GLU A 462 2.02 -13.74 -2.07
N GLN A 463 2.31 -14.84 -1.37
CA GLN A 463 1.75 -16.15 -1.70
C GLN A 463 0.24 -16.21 -1.45
N LEU A 464 -0.22 -15.56 -0.38
CA LEU A 464 -1.64 -15.45 -0.06
C LEU A 464 -2.38 -14.59 -1.09
N ALA A 465 -1.85 -13.41 -1.41
CA ALA A 465 -2.44 -12.52 -2.40
C ALA A 465 -2.55 -13.21 -3.77
N LYS A 466 -1.51 -13.93 -4.21
CA LYS A 466 -1.56 -14.71 -5.47
C LYS A 466 -2.63 -15.79 -5.46
N MET A 467 -2.84 -16.46 -4.33
CA MET A 467 -3.87 -17.47 -4.17
C MET A 467 -5.27 -16.85 -4.18
N GLU A 468 -5.50 -15.80 -3.38
CA GLU A 468 -6.79 -15.10 -3.32
C GLU A 468 -7.17 -14.49 -4.66
N LEU A 469 -6.23 -13.82 -5.36
CA LEU A 469 -6.48 -13.24 -6.67
C LEU A 469 -6.88 -14.30 -7.69
N PHE A 470 -6.12 -15.39 -7.77
CA PHE A 470 -6.40 -16.45 -8.71
C PHE A 470 -7.76 -17.08 -8.45
N LEU A 471 -8.02 -17.56 -7.22
CA LEU A 471 -9.28 -18.23 -6.89
C LEU A 471 -10.49 -17.31 -7.01
N THR A 472 -10.35 -16.03 -6.62
CA THR A 472 -11.45 -15.06 -6.70
C THR A 472 -11.81 -14.78 -8.15
N VAL A 473 -10.81 -14.48 -8.99
CA VAL A 473 -11.02 -14.15 -10.40
C VAL A 473 -11.56 -15.36 -11.16
N THR A 474 -10.97 -16.54 -11.01
CA THR A 474 -11.46 -17.74 -11.70
C THR A 474 -12.85 -18.12 -11.23
N SER A 475 -13.14 -18.10 -9.93
CA SER A 475 -14.47 -18.49 -9.40
C SER A 475 -15.56 -17.52 -9.85
N LEU A 476 -15.28 -16.22 -9.90
CA LEU A 476 -16.25 -15.22 -10.34
C LEU A 476 -16.46 -15.28 -11.86
N LEU A 477 -15.40 -15.41 -12.66
CA LEU A 477 -15.51 -15.49 -14.12
C LEU A 477 -16.07 -16.83 -14.60
N GLN A 478 -15.85 -17.92 -13.85
CA GLN A 478 -16.55 -19.19 -14.07
C GLN A 478 -18.06 -19.00 -13.89
N ALA A 479 -18.47 -18.35 -12.80
CA ALA A 479 -19.88 -18.24 -12.44
C ALA A 479 -20.65 -17.16 -13.21
N PHE A 480 -19.99 -16.08 -13.61
CA PHE A 480 -20.65 -14.89 -14.13
C PHE A 480 -19.94 -14.27 -15.32
N ARG A 481 -20.73 -13.63 -16.18
CA ARG A 481 -20.30 -12.64 -17.16
C ARG A 481 -20.58 -11.25 -16.62
N PHE A 482 -19.54 -10.43 -16.51
CA PHE A 482 -19.66 -9.04 -16.06
C PHE A 482 -19.75 -8.09 -17.25
N ARG A 483 -20.66 -7.12 -17.19
CA ARG A 483 -20.87 -6.08 -18.22
C ARG A 483 -21.08 -4.72 -17.57
N LEU A 484 -20.86 -3.65 -18.33
CA LEU A 484 -21.31 -2.32 -17.92
C LEU A 484 -22.83 -2.20 -18.00
N PRO A 485 -23.46 -1.45 -17.09
CA PRO A 485 -24.86 -1.05 -17.23
C PRO A 485 -25.09 -0.28 -18.54
N GLU A 486 -26.18 -0.60 -19.25
CA GLU A 486 -26.51 0.06 -20.51
C GLU A 486 -26.70 1.57 -20.33
N GLY A 487 -26.20 2.37 -21.27
CA GLY A 487 -26.31 3.83 -21.24
C GLY A 487 -25.39 4.55 -20.26
N THR A 488 -24.52 3.83 -19.55
CA THR A 488 -23.46 4.44 -18.72
C THR A 488 -22.17 4.60 -19.50
N PRO A 489 -21.44 5.73 -19.34
CA PRO A 489 -20.12 5.87 -19.93
C PRO A 489 -19.15 4.86 -19.31
N PRO A 490 -18.15 4.36 -20.06
CA PRO A 490 -17.15 3.47 -19.51
C PRO A 490 -16.42 4.14 -18.34
N PRO A 491 -16.23 3.45 -17.20
CA PRO A 491 -15.45 3.98 -16.10
C PRO A 491 -14.02 4.31 -16.55
N THR A 492 -13.41 5.32 -15.93
CA THR A 492 -12.01 5.66 -16.19
C THR A 492 -11.08 4.56 -15.66
N LEU A 493 -9.93 4.40 -16.32
CA LEU A 493 -8.80 3.59 -15.84
C LEU A 493 -7.85 4.38 -14.92
N ASP A 494 -8.16 5.65 -14.66
CA ASP A 494 -7.53 6.40 -13.57
C ASP A 494 -8.02 5.87 -12.22
N GLY A 495 -7.15 5.87 -11.22
CA GLY A 495 -7.50 5.46 -9.87
C GLY A 495 -7.37 6.55 -8.81
N ARG A 496 -8.08 6.37 -7.70
CA ARG A 496 -7.88 7.11 -6.46
C ARG A 496 -6.51 6.76 -5.89
N PHE A 497 -5.58 7.70 -5.97
CA PHE A 497 -4.22 7.52 -5.47
C PHE A 497 -4.12 7.91 -4.00
N GLY A 498 -3.66 6.96 -3.20
CA GLY A 498 -3.19 7.12 -1.84
C GLY A 498 -1.94 6.29 -1.62
N LEU A 499 -1.80 5.70 -0.43
CA LEU A 499 -0.78 4.68 -0.20
C LEU A 499 -1.00 3.47 -1.12
N THR A 500 -2.27 3.16 -1.38
CA THR A 500 -2.72 2.20 -2.39
C THR A 500 -3.39 2.92 -3.57
N HIS A 501 -3.46 2.24 -4.72
CA HIS A 501 -4.13 2.71 -5.92
C HIS A 501 -5.43 1.93 -6.13
N ALA A 502 -6.56 2.55 -5.81
CA ALA A 502 -7.89 1.95 -5.94
C ALA A 502 -8.61 2.46 -7.20
N PRO A 503 -9.46 1.66 -7.85
CA PRO A 503 -10.33 2.18 -8.90
C PRO A 503 -11.30 3.21 -8.32
N PHE A 504 -11.79 4.13 -9.16
CA PHE A 504 -12.98 4.89 -8.80
C PHE A 504 -14.20 3.95 -8.68
N PRO A 505 -15.20 4.28 -7.86
CA PRO A 505 -16.41 3.47 -7.76
C PRO A 505 -17.06 3.24 -9.13
N TYR A 506 -17.42 2.00 -9.43
CA TYR A 506 -18.12 1.60 -10.64
C TYR A 506 -19.13 0.50 -10.32
N THR A 507 -20.18 0.41 -11.13
CA THR A 507 -21.19 -0.66 -11.02
C THR A 507 -21.13 -1.56 -12.24
N VAL A 508 -21.56 -2.82 -12.06
CA VAL A 508 -21.56 -3.84 -13.13
C VAL A 508 -22.87 -4.61 -13.15
N CYS A 509 -23.31 -5.00 -14.33
CA CYS A 509 -24.34 -6.02 -14.50
C CYS A 509 -23.70 -7.41 -14.41
N VAL A 510 -24.34 -8.32 -13.68
CA VAL A 510 -23.82 -9.67 -13.41
C VAL A 510 -24.74 -10.69 -14.06
N HIS A 511 -24.29 -11.36 -15.11
CA HIS A 511 -25.09 -12.37 -15.80
C HIS A 511 -24.60 -13.77 -15.42
N PRO A 512 -25.43 -14.61 -14.77
CA PRO A 512 -25.07 -16.00 -14.47
C PRO A 512 -24.69 -16.79 -15.73
N ARG A 513 -23.64 -17.60 -15.61
CA ARG A 513 -23.20 -18.57 -16.63
C ARG A 513 -23.52 -20.01 -16.21
N ILE A 514 -23.62 -20.25 -14.90
CA ILE A 514 -23.90 -21.54 -14.26
C ILE A 514 -25.11 -21.45 -13.33
#